data_AF-A0A969X2C6-F1
#
_entry.id   AF-A0A969X2C6-F1
#
_cell.length_a   1.000
_cell.length_b   1.000
_cell.length_c   1.000
_cell.angle_alpha   90.00
_cell.angle_beta   90.00
_cell.angle_gamma   90.00
#
_symmetry.space_group_name_H-M   'P 1'
#
loop_
_entity.id
_entity.type
_entity.pdbx_description
1 polymer ?
#
loop_
_entity_poly.entity_id
_entity_poly.type
_entity_poly.pdbx_seq_one_letter_code
_entity_poly.pdbx_strand_id
1 'polypeptide(L)'
;MEQNSFFIFNQGDILKFTGFVTACELVQYTSITDSPSVSQTYTFDFTYLQNIQPNSPIIENIEISETSILWEFNSDENTLGYKYNIENNYNTAIDLGETSSLFQDELIPGTHYDFWIWAYNNCGASLPTNLSNSTSALMFSDDENALILSGEDTEAMYILSICDENDTLILRAISTNVNLEDENLMHLIDRMHETVKGKGVGIAAPQIGLNRNIVWVQRHDKGSFFSKPWECYINPRITAYSTEYFLRDDGCLSVGTDCENEYGIVGKSWRANWVEVEYYLPDGSFVQETITHAYTAHIFQHELDHLNGIMFFDRQTEPDED
;
A
#
# COMPACT_ATOMS: atom_id res chain seq x y z
N MET A 1 13.66 1.87 -41.06
CA MET A 1 13.26 2.73 -42.21
C MET A 1 14.51 3.01 -43.02
N GLU A 2 14.61 2.52 -44.25
CA GLU A 2 15.65 2.98 -45.16
C GLU A 2 15.33 4.43 -45.57
N GLN A 3 16.18 5.38 -45.18
CA GLN A 3 16.14 6.73 -45.73
C GLN A 3 17.18 6.82 -46.85
N ASN A 4 16.71 6.72 -48.09
CA ASN A 4 17.56 6.96 -49.25
C ASN A 4 17.58 8.46 -49.55
N SER A 5 18.74 9.08 -49.34
CA SER A 5 18.97 10.49 -49.67
C SER A 5 19.96 10.60 -50.84
N PHE A 6 19.58 11.32 -51.88
CA PHE A 6 20.43 11.55 -53.05
C PHE A 6 21.04 12.95 -52.97
N PHE A 7 22.37 13.04 -53.11
CA PHE A 7 23.11 14.30 -53.12
C PHE A 7 23.95 14.39 -54.41
N ILE A 8 24.00 15.56 -55.02
CA ILE A 8 24.86 15.85 -56.18
C ILE A 8 26.13 16.52 -55.67
N PHE A 9 27.30 16.00 -56.07
CA PHE A 9 28.61 16.54 -55.69
C PHE A 9 29.53 16.66 -56.91
N ASN A 10 30.54 17.51 -56.82
CA ASN A 10 31.54 17.78 -57.86
C ASN A 10 32.88 17.13 -57.55
N GLN A 11 33.73 17.03 -58.58
CA GLN A 11 35.08 16.50 -58.47
C GLN A 11 35.93 17.41 -57.54
N GLY A 12 36.39 16.85 -56.42
CA GLY A 12 37.18 17.57 -55.40
C GLY A 12 36.42 17.95 -54.13
N ASP A 13 35.13 17.67 -54.05
CA ASP A 13 34.32 17.95 -52.85
C ASP A 13 34.67 16.97 -51.70
N ILE A 14 34.74 17.50 -50.47
CA ILE A 14 34.86 16.68 -49.25
C ILE A 14 33.45 16.50 -48.68
N LEU A 15 32.91 15.30 -48.78
CA LEU A 15 31.60 14.96 -48.21
C LEU A 15 31.75 14.61 -46.73
N LYS A 16 31.06 15.36 -45.86
CA LYS A 16 30.90 15.05 -44.43
C LYS A 16 29.43 14.86 -44.14
N PHE A 17 29.06 13.68 -43.67
CA PHE A 17 27.69 13.37 -43.23
C PHE A 17 27.66 13.37 -41.71
N THR A 18 26.75 14.14 -41.13
CA THR A 18 26.45 14.14 -39.69
C THR A 18 24.97 13.85 -39.53
N GLY A 19 24.63 12.68 -39.01
CA GLY A 19 23.28 12.33 -38.61
C GLY A 19 23.07 12.61 -37.12
N PHE A 20 21.85 13.01 -36.76
CA PHE A 20 21.40 13.07 -35.37
C PHE A 20 20.22 12.11 -35.22
N VAL A 21 20.26 11.24 -34.21
CA VAL A 21 19.14 10.37 -33.85
C VAL A 21 18.61 10.87 -32.51
N THR A 22 17.32 11.12 -32.42
CA THR A 22 16.63 11.47 -31.16
C THR A 22 16.17 10.20 -30.47
N ALA A 23 17.12 9.45 -29.94
CA ALA A 23 16.94 8.40 -28.93
C ALA A 23 18.27 8.26 -28.17
N CYS A 24 18.23 7.74 -26.94
CA CYS A 24 19.40 7.57 -26.09
C CYS A 24 20.29 6.43 -26.61
N GLU A 25 21.00 6.63 -27.72
CA GLU A 25 21.87 5.61 -28.32
C GLU A 25 23.31 6.12 -28.50
N LEU A 26 24.25 5.23 -28.16
CA LEU A 26 25.67 5.41 -28.37
C LEU A 26 25.97 5.16 -29.86
N VAL A 27 26.00 6.22 -30.65
CA VAL A 27 26.30 6.11 -32.08
C VAL A 27 27.77 5.73 -32.25
N GLN A 28 28.05 4.51 -32.73
CA GLN A 28 29.34 4.26 -33.37
C GLN A 28 29.36 5.01 -34.69
N TYR A 29 30.17 6.06 -34.77
CA TYR A 29 30.37 6.79 -36.02
C TYR A 29 31.44 6.10 -36.85
N THR A 30 31.14 5.87 -38.12
CA THR A 30 32.11 5.41 -39.10
C THR A 30 32.39 6.58 -40.05
N SER A 31 33.57 7.18 -39.94
CA SER A 31 33.98 8.24 -40.87
C SER A 31 34.71 7.62 -42.07
N ILE A 32 34.21 7.89 -43.27
CA ILE A 32 34.92 7.58 -44.52
C ILE A 32 35.48 8.90 -45.06
N THR A 33 36.77 8.91 -45.42
CA THR A 33 37.40 10.00 -46.17
C THR A 33 37.76 9.45 -47.54
N ASP A 34 37.12 9.91 -48.60
CA ASP A 34 37.33 9.44 -49.97
C ASP A 34 37.34 10.63 -50.96
N SER A 35 37.96 10.45 -52.13
CA SER A 35 38.08 11.46 -53.19
C SER A 35 37.87 10.82 -54.57
N PRO A 36 36.64 10.36 -54.87
CA PRO A 36 36.39 9.53 -56.03
C PRO A 36 36.48 10.33 -57.34
N SER A 37 37.13 9.75 -58.35
CA SER A 37 37.26 10.30 -59.70
C SER A 37 36.16 9.84 -60.67
N VAL A 38 35.26 8.98 -60.20
CA VAL A 38 34.07 8.44 -60.91
C VAL A 38 32.91 8.28 -59.91
N SER A 39 31.68 8.13 -60.41
CA SER A 39 30.51 7.91 -59.54
C SER A 39 30.68 6.65 -58.68
N GLN A 40 30.47 6.77 -57.37
CA GLN A 40 30.63 5.70 -56.41
C GLN A 40 29.47 5.72 -55.40
N THR A 41 28.99 4.53 -55.02
CA THR A 41 27.95 4.35 -54.01
C THR A 41 28.60 3.92 -52.70
N TYR A 42 28.27 4.60 -51.61
CA TYR A 42 28.67 4.22 -50.26
C TYR A 42 27.42 3.70 -49.54
N THR A 43 27.54 2.50 -48.96
CA THR A 43 26.49 1.90 -48.13
C THR A 43 26.99 1.90 -46.70
N PHE A 44 26.16 2.40 -45.79
CA PHE A 44 26.42 2.40 -44.35
C PHE A 44 25.40 1.49 -43.68
N ASP A 45 25.88 0.41 -43.07
CA ASP A 45 25.05 -0.43 -42.21
C ASP A 45 25.14 0.10 -40.78
N PHE A 46 24.04 0.70 -40.30
CA PHE A 46 23.91 1.06 -38.89
C PHE A 46 23.25 -0.10 -38.16
N THR A 47 23.96 -0.72 -37.23
CA THR A 47 23.32 -1.62 -36.25
C THR A 47 22.70 -0.74 -35.17
N TYR A 48 21.37 -0.60 -35.22
CA TYR A 48 20.60 0.00 -34.13
C TYR A 48 20.65 -0.95 -32.93
N LEU A 49 21.46 -0.62 -31.94
CA LEU A 49 21.32 -1.20 -30.61
C LEU A 49 20.26 -0.37 -29.92
N GLN A 50 19.03 -0.86 -29.94
CA GLN A 50 17.91 -0.22 -29.27
C GLN A 50 18.19 -0.23 -27.77
N ASN A 51 18.77 0.86 -27.26
CA ASN A 51 19.07 1.02 -25.86
C ASN A 51 17.80 1.57 -25.19
N ILE A 52 16.92 0.65 -24.83
CA ILE A 52 15.61 0.95 -24.25
C ILE A 52 15.80 1.10 -22.72
N GLN A 53 14.96 1.92 -22.08
CA GLN A 53 14.85 1.90 -20.63
C GLN A 53 14.55 0.47 -20.15
N PRO A 54 15.05 0.08 -18.97
CA PRO A 54 14.78 -1.24 -18.45
C PRO A 54 13.29 -1.38 -18.12
N ASN A 55 12.80 -2.61 -18.15
CA ASN A 55 11.49 -2.97 -17.65
C ASN A 55 11.42 -2.74 -16.14
N SER A 56 10.19 -2.59 -15.63
CA SER A 56 9.96 -2.50 -14.19
C SER A 56 10.41 -3.78 -13.50
N PRO A 57 11.04 -3.69 -12.31
CA PRO A 57 11.44 -4.88 -11.57
C PRO A 57 10.24 -5.78 -11.27
N ILE A 58 10.45 -7.09 -11.32
CA ILE A 58 9.48 -8.09 -10.86
C ILE A 58 10.06 -8.83 -9.65
N ILE A 59 9.18 -9.27 -8.75
CA ILE A 59 9.58 -10.04 -7.59
C ILE A 59 9.91 -11.47 -7.99
N GLU A 60 11.07 -11.98 -7.57
CA GLU A 60 11.47 -13.37 -7.74
C GLU A 60 11.12 -14.20 -6.52
N ASN A 61 11.42 -13.68 -5.33
CA ASN A 61 11.21 -14.37 -4.06
C ASN A 61 11.03 -13.36 -2.92
N ILE A 62 10.30 -13.77 -1.88
CA ILE A 62 10.15 -13.02 -0.64
C ILE A 62 10.31 -13.98 0.53
N GLU A 63 11.21 -13.67 1.44
CA GLU A 63 11.31 -14.38 2.73
C GLU A 63 10.87 -13.45 3.85
N ILE A 64 9.93 -13.92 4.66
CA ILE A 64 9.29 -13.13 5.72
C ILE A 64 9.62 -13.76 7.06
N SER A 65 9.99 -12.92 8.03
CA SER A 65 10.06 -13.28 9.44
C SER A 65 9.18 -12.35 10.28
N GLU A 66 9.21 -12.52 11.59
CA GLU A 66 8.55 -11.63 12.54
C GLU A 66 9.12 -10.20 12.49
N THR A 67 10.42 -10.03 12.19
CA THR A 67 11.09 -8.72 12.29
C THR A 67 11.91 -8.36 11.06
N SER A 68 11.73 -9.08 9.96
CA SER A 68 12.48 -8.82 8.73
C SER A 68 11.74 -9.28 7.49
N ILE A 69 12.04 -8.65 6.36
CA ILE A 69 11.63 -9.11 5.03
C ILE A 69 12.84 -9.05 4.10
N LEU A 70 13.12 -10.16 3.41
CA LEU A 70 14.05 -10.22 2.30
C LEU A 70 13.25 -10.16 1.00
N TRP A 71 13.58 -9.20 0.15
CA TRP A 71 13.01 -9.03 -1.17
C TRP A 71 14.06 -9.40 -2.21
N GLU A 72 13.76 -10.35 -3.07
CA GLU A 72 14.59 -10.66 -4.23
C GLU A 72 13.81 -10.31 -5.49
N PHE A 73 14.44 -9.53 -6.36
CA PHE A 73 13.80 -8.96 -7.54
C PHE A 73 14.75 -8.97 -8.73
N ASN A 74 14.19 -9.04 -9.93
CA ASN A 74 14.97 -8.92 -11.15
C ASN A 74 14.28 -7.98 -12.14
N SER A 75 14.96 -7.68 -13.24
CA SER A 75 14.39 -7.00 -14.40
C SER A 75 14.98 -7.64 -15.67
N ASP A 76 15.12 -6.89 -16.75
CA ASP A 76 15.69 -7.36 -18.01
C ASP A 76 17.21 -7.18 -18.11
N GLU A 77 17.75 -7.76 -19.18
CA GLU A 77 19.18 -7.76 -19.51
C GLU A 77 19.80 -6.38 -19.75
N ASN A 78 19.00 -5.32 -19.92
CA ASN A 78 19.47 -3.95 -20.13
C ASN A 78 19.61 -3.17 -18.81
N THR A 79 19.33 -3.79 -17.67
CA THR A 79 19.39 -3.18 -16.34
C THR A 79 20.84 -3.06 -15.86
N LEU A 80 21.24 -1.86 -15.44
CA LEU A 80 22.55 -1.61 -14.80
C LEU A 80 22.47 -1.52 -13.29
N GLY A 81 21.29 -1.27 -12.73
CA GLY A 81 21.08 -1.28 -11.29
C GLY A 81 19.67 -0.94 -10.88
N TYR A 82 19.47 -0.85 -9.56
CA TYR A 82 18.18 -0.63 -8.94
C TYR A 82 18.21 0.53 -7.95
N LYS A 83 17.07 1.21 -7.83
CA LYS A 83 16.81 2.20 -6.79
C LYS A 83 15.54 1.88 -6.06
N TYR A 84 15.46 2.20 -4.77
CA TYR A 84 14.24 1.99 -3.98
C TYR A 84 13.92 3.20 -3.09
N ASN A 85 12.65 3.32 -2.71
CA ASN A 85 12.16 4.37 -1.81
C ASN A 85 10.87 3.93 -1.10
N ILE A 86 10.62 4.47 0.10
CA ILE A 86 9.37 4.30 0.86
C ILE A 86 8.26 5.28 0.42
N GLU A 87 8.54 6.09 -0.59
CA GLU A 87 7.56 6.93 -1.28
C GLU A 87 7.71 6.70 -2.77
N ASN A 88 6.65 6.93 -3.57
CA ASN A 88 6.72 6.84 -5.02
C ASN A 88 7.48 8.04 -5.63
N ASN A 89 8.75 8.19 -5.28
CA ASN A 89 9.61 9.30 -5.67
C ASN A 89 11.01 8.81 -6.04
N TYR A 90 11.25 8.70 -7.35
CA TYR A 90 12.55 8.26 -7.88
C TYR A 90 13.71 9.21 -7.51
N ASN A 91 13.45 10.51 -7.38
CA ASN A 91 14.52 11.50 -7.19
C ASN A 91 15.15 11.44 -5.79
N THR A 92 14.41 10.96 -4.81
CA THR A 92 14.88 10.75 -3.43
C THR A 92 15.22 9.29 -3.14
N ALA A 93 15.14 8.42 -4.16
CA ALA A 93 15.38 6.98 -4.01
C ALA A 93 16.85 6.66 -3.72
N ILE A 94 17.05 5.66 -2.86
CA ILE A 94 18.35 5.12 -2.46
C ILE A 94 18.83 4.15 -3.54
N ASP A 95 20.11 4.28 -3.90
CA ASP A 95 20.75 3.47 -4.94
C ASP A 95 21.29 2.15 -4.38
N LEU A 96 20.85 1.03 -4.96
CA LEU A 96 21.28 -0.33 -4.62
C LEU A 96 22.39 -0.84 -5.54
N GLY A 97 22.72 -0.10 -6.61
CA GLY A 97 23.61 -0.56 -7.66
C GLY A 97 23.08 -1.84 -8.33
N GLU A 98 23.97 -2.78 -8.63
CA GLU A 98 23.63 -4.06 -9.27
C GLU A 98 22.94 -5.07 -8.33
N THR A 99 22.71 -4.71 -7.07
CA THR A 99 22.12 -5.62 -6.07
C THR A 99 20.66 -5.90 -6.41
N SER A 100 20.35 -7.18 -6.64
CA SER A 100 19.01 -7.69 -6.96
C SER A 100 18.22 -8.16 -5.73
N SER A 101 18.59 -7.67 -4.55
CA SER A 101 17.90 -7.95 -3.30
C SER A 101 17.96 -6.78 -2.32
N LEU A 102 16.96 -6.71 -1.44
CA LEU A 102 16.87 -5.77 -0.34
C LEU A 102 16.50 -6.53 0.93
N PHE A 103 17.32 -6.43 1.96
CA PHE A 103 17.02 -6.96 3.28
C PHE A 103 16.62 -5.82 4.22
N GLN A 104 15.42 -5.91 4.77
CA GLN A 104 14.92 -4.98 5.78
C GLN A 104 14.81 -5.73 7.11
N ASP A 105 15.47 -5.24 8.14
CA ASP A 105 15.43 -5.76 9.51
C ASP A 105 14.89 -4.70 10.49
N GLU A 106 14.83 -5.09 11.77
CA GLU A 106 14.26 -4.25 12.85
C GLU A 106 12.81 -3.83 12.59
N LEU A 107 12.08 -4.63 11.81
CA LEU A 107 10.67 -4.41 11.51
C LEU A 107 9.79 -4.83 12.68
N ILE A 108 8.61 -4.23 12.76
CA ILE A 108 7.61 -4.53 13.78
C ILE A 108 6.85 -5.78 13.33
N PRO A 109 6.64 -6.79 14.20
CA PRO A 109 5.85 -7.97 13.88
C PRO A 109 4.40 -7.67 13.54
N GLY A 110 3.85 -8.41 12.58
CA GLY A 110 2.49 -8.23 12.09
C GLY A 110 2.24 -6.86 11.46
N THR A 111 3.25 -6.18 10.94
CA THR A 111 3.11 -4.84 10.34
C THR A 111 3.29 -4.92 8.83
N HIS A 112 2.48 -4.14 8.12
CA HIS A 112 2.51 -4.03 6.67
C HIS A 112 3.54 -2.99 6.22
N TYR A 113 4.24 -3.28 5.13
CA TYR A 113 5.27 -2.44 4.55
C TYR A 113 5.12 -2.37 3.03
N ASP A 114 5.15 -1.14 2.51
CA ASP A 114 5.21 -0.84 1.09
C ASP A 114 6.52 -0.12 0.77
N PHE A 115 7.11 -0.43 -0.38
CA PHE A 115 8.15 0.40 -0.97
C PHE A 115 8.17 0.28 -2.49
N TRP A 116 8.66 1.33 -3.14
CA TRP A 116 8.77 1.42 -4.58
C TRP A 116 10.18 1.10 -5.03
N ILE A 117 10.30 0.33 -6.11
CA ILE A 117 11.58 -0.02 -6.72
C ILE A 117 11.57 0.29 -8.22
N TRP A 118 12.73 0.72 -8.73
CA TRP A 118 12.98 1.01 -10.13
C TRP A 118 14.24 0.30 -10.59
N ALA A 119 14.22 -0.20 -11.81
CA ALA A 119 15.44 -0.55 -12.54
C ALA A 119 15.93 0.70 -13.28
N TYR A 120 17.24 0.87 -13.44
CA TYR A 120 17.80 1.95 -14.25
C TYR A 120 18.95 1.47 -15.12
N ASN A 121 19.17 2.22 -16.20
CA ASN A 121 20.36 2.15 -17.03
C ASN A 121 20.74 3.54 -17.54
N ASN A 122 21.66 3.61 -18.50
CA ASN A 122 22.12 4.89 -19.07
C ASN A 122 21.02 5.66 -19.83
N CYS A 123 19.92 5.00 -20.19
CA CYS A 123 18.79 5.57 -20.93
C CYS A 123 17.67 6.08 -20.01
N GLY A 124 17.74 5.78 -18.72
CA GLY A 124 16.79 6.25 -17.71
C GLY A 124 16.33 5.14 -16.76
N ALA A 125 15.25 5.41 -16.05
CA ALA A 125 14.62 4.49 -15.11
C ALA A 125 13.37 3.85 -15.71
N SER A 126 13.03 2.66 -15.23
CA SER A 126 11.76 1.99 -15.50
C SER A 126 10.57 2.76 -14.88
N LEU A 127 9.35 2.28 -15.12
CA LEU A 127 8.23 2.61 -14.24
C LEU A 127 8.45 1.99 -12.85
N PRO A 128 7.90 2.57 -11.77
CA PRO A 128 7.98 2.00 -10.42
C PRO A 128 7.25 0.66 -10.34
N THR A 129 7.81 -0.26 -9.56
CA THR A 129 7.10 -1.41 -9.00
C THR A 129 6.84 -1.15 -7.52
N ASN A 130 5.59 -1.23 -7.08
CA ASN A 130 5.28 -1.25 -5.64
C ASN A 130 5.46 -2.68 -5.11
N LEU A 131 6.32 -2.86 -4.12
CA LEU A 131 6.52 -4.10 -3.39
C LEU A 131 5.89 -3.96 -2.02
N SER A 132 5.03 -4.92 -1.67
CA SER A 132 4.09 -4.80 -0.57
C SER A 132 3.94 -6.14 0.14
N ASN A 133 4.18 -6.18 1.45
CA ASN A 133 4.05 -7.38 2.27
C ASN A 133 3.99 -7.05 3.76
N SER A 134 3.68 -8.04 4.59
CA SER A 134 3.62 -7.89 6.04
C SER A 134 4.59 -8.84 6.73
N THR A 135 5.20 -8.41 7.83
CA THR A 135 5.94 -9.31 8.73
C THR A 135 5.00 -10.34 9.36
N SER A 136 5.56 -11.47 9.79
CA SER A 136 4.78 -12.52 10.46
C SER A 136 4.14 -11.98 11.74
N ALA A 137 2.86 -12.27 11.93
CA ALA A 137 2.12 -11.86 13.11
C ALA A 137 2.47 -12.75 14.32
N LEU A 138 2.61 -12.12 15.48
CA LEU A 138 2.75 -12.82 16.75
C LEU A 138 1.40 -13.35 17.24
N MET A 139 1.46 -14.40 18.06
CA MET A 139 0.35 -14.80 18.92
C MET A 139 0.05 -13.71 19.96
N PHE A 140 -1.10 -13.80 20.61
CA PHE A 140 -1.42 -12.95 21.75
C PHE A 140 -0.42 -13.18 22.88
N SER A 141 0.01 -12.08 23.49
CA SER A 141 0.86 -12.08 24.68
C SER A 141 0.10 -12.55 25.92
N ASP A 142 0.83 -12.85 27.00
CA ASP A 142 0.23 -13.28 28.27
C ASP A 142 -0.77 -12.26 28.84
N ASP A 143 -0.48 -10.97 28.71
CA ASP A 143 -1.35 -9.88 29.19
C ASP A 143 -2.62 -9.76 28.33
N GLU A 144 -2.49 -9.90 27.01
CA GLU A 144 -3.63 -9.93 26.09
C GLU A 144 -4.51 -11.15 26.37
N ASN A 145 -3.90 -12.32 26.54
CA ASN A 145 -4.62 -13.54 26.90
C ASN A 145 -5.34 -13.42 28.25
N ALA A 146 -4.73 -12.77 29.24
CA ALA A 146 -5.38 -12.52 30.52
C ALA A 146 -6.64 -11.64 30.37
N LEU A 147 -6.62 -10.65 29.47
CA LEU A 147 -7.78 -9.81 29.15
C LEU A 147 -8.84 -10.58 28.34
N ILE A 148 -8.42 -11.34 27.32
CA ILE A 148 -9.29 -12.14 26.46
C ILE A 148 -10.03 -13.21 27.27
N LEU A 149 -9.33 -13.86 28.21
CA LEU A 149 -9.86 -14.94 29.04
C LEU A 149 -10.46 -14.46 30.37
N SER A 150 -10.61 -13.14 30.55
CA SER A 150 -11.17 -12.56 31.78
C SER A 150 -12.67 -12.82 31.96
N GLY A 151 -13.35 -13.33 30.93
CA GLY A 151 -14.79 -13.58 30.89
C GLY A 151 -15.14 -14.59 29.80
N GLU A 152 -16.39 -15.05 29.81
CA GLU A 152 -16.92 -16.03 28.85
C GLU A 152 -17.19 -15.39 27.47
N ASP A 153 -17.36 -16.20 26.42
CA ASP A 153 -17.71 -15.76 25.05
C ASP A 153 -18.91 -14.80 24.99
N THR A 154 -19.87 -15.01 25.90
CA THR A 154 -21.11 -14.23 25.99
C THR A 154 -21.01 -13.02 26.91
N GLU A 155 -19.81 -12.67 27.38
CA GLU A 155 -19.60 -11.54 28.27
C GLU A 155 -18.93 -10.38 27.54
N ALA A 156 -19.66 -9.26 27.47
CA ALA A 156 -19.17 -8.02 26.89
C ALA A 156 -17.92 -7.50 27.60
N MET A 157 -17.01 -6.94 26.83
CA MET A 157 -15.79 -6.30 27.30
C MET A 157 -16.06 -4.84 27.67
N TYR A 158 -15.17 -4.28 28.50
CA TYR A 158 -15.18 -2.86 28.81
C TYR A 158 -14.76 -2.07 27.56
N ILE A 159 -15.53 -1.04 27.22
CA ILE A 159 -15.22 -0.16 26.09
C ILE A 159 -14.42 1.03 26.64
N LEU A 160 -13.21 1.19 26.13
CA LEU A 160 -12.31 2.26 26.50
C LEU A 160 -12.87 3.63 26.10
N SER A 161 -12.61 4.65 26.92
CA SER A 161 -13.08 6.01 26.71
C SER A 161 -11.92 6.98 26.45
N ILE A 162 -12.03 7.82 25.43
CA ILE A 162 -11.02 8.85 25.14
C ILE A 162 -10.91 9.94 26.23
N CYS A 163 -11.85 9.98 27.18
CA CYS A 163 -11.76 10.87 28.34
C CYS A 163 -10.86 10.33 29.46
N ASP A 164 -10.52 9.03 29.43
CA ASP A 164 -9.55 8.48 30.36
C ASP A 164 -8.15 8.53 29.71
N GLU A 165 -7.18 9.07 30.46
CA GLU A 165 -5.82 9.27 29.94
C GLU A 165 -5.13 7.94 29.60
N ASN A 166 -5.39 6.87 30.37
CA ASN A 166 -4.77 5.56 30.13
C ASN A 166 -5.43 4.86 28.93
N ASP A 167 -6.76 4.91 28.86
CA ASP A 167 -7.54 4.39 27.73
C ASP A 167 -7.10 5.08 26.44
N THR A 168 -6.86 6.39 26.48
CA THR A 168 -6.40 7.17 25.33
C THR A 168 -5.06 6.67 24.79
N LEU A 169 -4.13 6.24 25.65
CA LEU A 169 -2.84 5.70 25.17
C LEU A 169 -3.04 4.45 24.31
N ILE A 170 -4.02 3.61 24.65
CA ILE A 170 -4.36 2.40 23.89
C ILE A 170 -5.11 2.77 22.61
N LEU A 171 -6.13 3.63 22.71
CA LEU A 171 -6.94 4.09 21.58
C LEU A 171 -6.14 4.85 20.52
N ARG A 172 -4.97 5.39 20.88
CA ARG A 172 -4.05 6.11 19.99
C ARG A 172 -2.87 5.28 19.50
N ALA A 173 -2.72 4.03 19.97
CA ALA A 173 -1.65 3.16 19.55
C ALA A 173 -1.98 2.42 18.24
N ILE A 174 -0.97 2.24 17.40
CA ILE A 174 -1.09 1.48 16.14
C ILE A 174 -1.20 -0.02 16.47
N SER A 175 -2.12 -0.68 15.78
CA SER A 175 -2.39 -2.10 15.93
C SER A 175 -1.53 -2.96 15.01
N THR A 176 -1.26 -4.18 15.46
CA THR A 176 -0.49 -5.17 14.70
C THR A 176 -1.40 -6.31 14.24
N ASN A 177 -1.00 -6.99 13.16
CA ASN A 177 -1.71 -8.16 12.68
C ASN A 177 -1.72 -9.26 13.74
N VAL A 178 -2.79 -10.04 13.70
CA VAL A 178 -2.99 -11.24 14.52
C VAL A 178 -2.65 -12.47 13.71
N ASN A 179 -2.02 -13.44 14.37
CA ASN A 179 -1.83 -14.76 13.82
C ASN A 179 -3.17 -15.52 13.79
N LEU A 180 -3.60 -15.97 12.60
CA LEU A 180 -4.89 -16.66 12.42
C LEU A 180 -4.93 -18.04 13.11
N GLU A 181 -3.78 -18.58 13.50
CA GLU A 181 -3.66 -19.86 14.19
C GLU A 181 -3.70 -19.72 15.73
N ASP A 182 -3.89 -18.50 16.25
CA ASP A 182 -3.98 -18.27 17.69
C ASP A 182 -5.21 -18.96 18.31
N GLU A 183 -4.99 -19.69 19.40
CA GLU A 183 -6.03 -20.49 20.06
C GLU A 183 -7.15 -19.66 20.69
N ASN A 184 -6.87 -18.40 21.07
CA ASN A 184 -7.83 -17.52 21.74
C ASN A 184 -8.51 -16.54 20.78
N LEU A 185 -8.18 -16.58 19.48
CA LEU A 185 -8.74 -15.68 18.47
C LEU A 185 -10.26 -15.76 18.39
N MET A 186 -10.83 -16.97 18.35
CA MET A 186 -12.28 -17.13 18.27
C MET A 186 -13.01 -16.62 19.52
N HIS A 187 -12.44 -16.86 20.70
CA HIS A 187 -12.96 -16.35 21.97
C HIS A 187 -13.01 -14.82 21.99
N LEU A 188 -11.92 -14.17 21.53
CA LEU A 188 -11.88 -12.71 21.38
C LEU A 188 -12.94 -12.22 20.39
N ILE A 189 -13.06 -12.86 19.23
CA ILE A 189 -14.03 -12.49 18.19
C ILE A 189 -15.46 -12.52 18.74
N ASP A 190 -15.82 -13.55 19.49
CA ASP A 190 -17.16 -13.69 20.08
C ASP A 190 -17.43 -12.61 21.14
N ARG A 191 -16.46 -12.35 22.02
CA ARG A 191 -16.59 -11.28 23.04
C ARG A 191 -16.67 -9.88 22.43
N MET A 192 -15.92 -9.61 21.35
CA MET A 192 -16.03 -8.35 20.60
C MET A 192 -17.44 -8.16 20.04
N HIS A 193 -18.02 -9.21 19.45
CA HIS A 193 -19.38 -9.15 18.91
C HIS A 193 -20.41 -8.88 20.00
N GLU A 194 -20.32 -9.58 21.14
CA GLU A 194 -21.25 -9.35 22.27
C GLU A 194 -21.08 -7.93 22.85
N THR A 195 -19.89 -7.34 22.75
CA THR A 195 -19.62 -5.97 23.21
C THR A 195 -20.36 -4.91 22.40
N VAL A 196 -20.34 -5.02 21.06
CA VAL A 196 -20.93 -4.03 20.14
C VAL A 196 -22.43 -4.21 19.92
N LYS A 197 -22.92 -5.44 20.09
CA LYS A 197 -24.31 -5.83 19.85
C LYS A 197 -25.29 -4.92 20.59
N GLY A 198 -26.14 -4.25 19.82
CA GLY A 198 -27.17 -3.34 20.32
C GLY A 198 -26.67 -1.97 20.80
N LYS A 199 -25.37 -1.67 20.64
CA LYS A 199 -24.77 -0.38 21.01
C LYS A 199 -24.28 0.43 19.81
N GLY A 200 -23.79 -0.24 18.76
CA GLY A 200 -23.24 0.41 17.56
C GLY A 200 -23.38 -0.45 16.30
N VAL A 201 -22.74 0.00 15.22
CA VAL A 201 -22.70 -0.67 13.90
C VAL A 201 -21.30 -1.19 13.56
N GLY A 202 -20.32 -0.96 14.42
CA GLY A 202 -18.97 -1.47 14.31
C GLY A 202 -18.21 -1.34 15.64
N ILE A 203 -17.13 -2.12 15.77
CA ILE A 203 -16.16 -2.01 16.85
C ILE A 203 -14.80 -2.53 16.38
N ALA A 204 -13.72 -1.90 16.83
CA ALA A 204 -12.35 -2.34 16.64
C ALA A 204 -11.72 -2.84 17.95
N ALA A 205 -10.79 -3.80 17.86
CA ALA A 205 -10.14 -4.36 19.05
C ALA A 205 -9.43 -3.32 19.95
N PRO A 206 -8.85 -2.21 19.44
CA PRO A 206 -8.30 -1.16 20.31
C PRO A 206 -9.32 -0.59 21.30
N GLN A 207 -10.59 -0.53 20.92
CA GLN A 207 -11.67 0.00 21.77
C GLN A 207 -11.99 -0.88 22.99
N ILE A 208 -11.49 -2.11 23.02
CA ILE A 208 -11.64 -3.05 24.14
C ILE A 208 -10.29 -3.38 24.80
N GLY A 209 -9.23 -2.60 24.52
CA GLY A 209 -7.93 -2.77 25.18
C GLY A 209 -6.88 -3.56 24.40
N LEU A 210 -7.13 -3.94 23.15
CA LEU A 210 -6.24 -4.82 22.37
C LEU A 210 -5.81 -4.15 21.06
N ASN A 211 -4.56 -3.74 20.94
CA ASN A 211 -4.00 -3.14 19.71
C ASN A 211 -3.69 -4.18 18.64
N ARG A 212 -4.75 -4.82 18.14
CA ARG A 212 -4.73 -5.90 17.17
C ARG A 212 -5.68 -5.60 16.02
N ASN A 213 -5.29 -5.98 14.80
CA ASN A 213 -6.05 -5.67 13.58
C ASN A 213 -7.29 -6.55 13.45
N ILE A 214 -8.30 -6.35 14.29
CA ILE A 214 -9.59 -7.06 14.24
C ILE A 214 -10.70 -6.02 14.35
N VAL A 215 -11.70 -6.13 13.48
CA VAL A 215 -12.91 -5.30 13.54
C VAL A 215 -14.16 -6.13 13.29
N TRP A 216 -15.25 -5.75 13.94
CA TRP A 216 -16.60 -6.20 13.59
C TRP A 216 -17.34 -5.07 12.90
N VAL A 217 -18.05 -5.38 11.81
CA VAL A 217 -18.87 -4.42 11.07
C VAL A 217 -20.24 -5.01 10.78
N GLN A 218 -21.28 -4.22 10.98
CA GLN A 218 -22.62 -4.51 10.48
C GLN A 218 -22.72 -4.14 8.99
N ARG A 219 -22.92 -5.13 8.12
CA ARG A 219 -22.93 -4.95 6.66
C ARG A 219 -24.28 -4.44 6.14
N HIS A 220 -24.44 -3.12 6.10
CA HIS A 220 -25.67 -2.47 5.63
C HIS A 220 -25.98 -2.67 4.14
N ASP A 221 -24.95 -2.96 3.35
CA ASP A 221 -24.97 -3.32 1.93
C ASP A 221 -25.43 -4.76 1.68
N LYS A 222 -25.35 -5.61 2.71
CA LYS A 222 -25.78 -7.01 2.65
C LYS A 222 -27.11 -7.20 3.39
N GLY A 223 -27.70 -8.38 3.23
CA GLY A 223 -28.91 -8.79 3.92
C GLY A 223 -30.17 -8.05 3.48
N SER A 224 -31.18 -8.03 4.36
CA SER A 224 -32.48 -7.42 4.09
C SER A 224 -32.63 -6.08 4.78
N PHE A 225 -33.72 -5.36 4.52
CA PHE A 225 -34.01 -4.11 5.23
C PHE A 225 -34.17 -4.32 6.76
N PHE A 226 -34.67 -5.49 7.18
CA PHE A 226 -34.97 -5.78 8.58
C PHE A 226 -33.83 -6.47 9.34
N SER A 227 -32.82 -6.96 8.64
CA SER A 227 -31.71 -7.69 9.25
C SER A 227 -30.47 -7.53 8.38
N LYS A 228 -29.45 -6.92 8.99
CA LYS A 228 -28.12 -6.71 8.42
C LYS A 228 -27.16 -7.68 9.10
N PRO A 229 -26.39 -8.47 8.33
CA PRO A 229 -25.45 -9.41 8.92
C PRO A 229 -24.30 -8.66 9.60
N TRP A 230 -23.80 -9.25 10.67
CA TRP A 230 -22.53 -8.87 11.29
C TRP A 230 -21.44 -9.77 10.73
N GLU A 231 -20.28 -9.18 10.43
CA GLU A 231 -19.11 -9.91 9.95
C GLU A 231 -17.86 -9.40 10.68
N CYS A 232 -16.95 -10.32 10.99
CA CYS A 232 -15.65 -10.04 11.58
C CYS A 232 -14.59 -10.04 10.48
N TYR A 233 -13.68 -9.08 10.54
CA TYR A 233 -12.59 -8.91 9.60
C TYR A 233 -11.27 -8.89 10.35
N ILE A 234 -10.38 -9.80 9.99
CA ILE A 234 -9.06 -9.98 10.63
C ILE A 234 -7.99 -9.47 9.67
N ASN A 235 -7.04 -8.73 10.22
CA ASN A 235 -5.98 -8.02 9.51
C ASN A 235 -6.51 -7.18 8.32
N PRO A 236 -7.60 -6.41 8.47
CA PRO A 236 -8.18 -5.68 7.35
C PRO A 236 -7.31 -4.48 6.94
N ARG A 237 -7.24 -4.20 5.64
CA ARG A 237 -6.57 -3.02 5.08
C ARG A 237 -7.42 -2.39 3.97
N ILE A 238 -7.44 -1.06 3.88
CA ILE A 238 -7.94 -0.35 2.70
C ILE A 238 -6.83 -0.31 1.65
N THR A 239 -7.08 -0.87 0.48
CA THR A 239 -6.11 -0.93 -0.64
C THR A 239 -6.33 0.18 -1.66
N ALA A 240 -7.55 0.72 -1.73
CA ALA A 240 -7.89 1.88 -2.55
C ALA A 240 -9.13 2.57 -2.00
N TYR A 241 -9.33 3.83 -2.36
CA TYR A 241 -10.52 4.58 -2.01
C TYR A 241 -10.83 5.63 -3.08
N SER A 242 -12.07 6.12 -3.08
CA SER A 242 -12.49 7.16 -4.01
C SER A 242 -11.82 8.50 -3.72
N THR A 243 -11.60 9.30 -4.77
CA THR A 243 -11.23 10.72 -4.63
C THR A 243 -12.39 11.60 -4.14
N GLU A 244 -13.63 11.13 -4.26
CA GLU A 244 -14.81 11.84 -3.75
C GLU A 244 -14.97 11.63 -2.23
N TYR A 245 -14.88 12.73 -1.47
CA TYR A 245 -15.10 12.73 -0.03
C TYR A 245 -16.41 13.42 0.35
N PHE A 246 -17.03 12.94 1.43
CA PHE A 246 -18.24 13.53 1.98
C PHE A 246 -18.11 13.69 3.49
N LEU A 247 -18.47 14.88 3.99
CA LEU A 247 -18.66 15.10 5.42
C LEU A 247 -19.95 14.40 5.87
N ARG A 248 -19.84 13.44 6.77
CA ARG A 248 -20.96 12.62 7.28
C ARG A 248 -21.07 12.73 8.78
N ASP A 249 -22.26 12.51 9.31
CA ASP A 249 -22.44 12.34 10.76
C ASP A 249 -21.69 11.09 11.21
N ASP A 250 -20.95 11.21 12.30
CA ASP A 250 -20.08 10.17 12.85
C ASP A 250 -20.16 10.19 14.38
N GLY A 251 -19.89 9.04 14.98
CA GLY A 251 -19.92 8.85 16.42
C GLY A 251 -19.18 7.58 16.79
N CYS A 252 -18.74 7.47 18.04
CA CYS A 252 -17.89 6.38 18.48
C CYS A 252 -18.28 5.91 19.88
N LEU A 253 -18.29 4.60 20.11
CA LEU A 253 -18.56 4.01 21.42
C LEU A 253 -17.54 4.45 22.49
N SER A 254 -16.33 4.82 22.06
CA SER A 254 -15.25 5.34 22.90
C SER A 254 -15.30 6.85 23.15
N VAL A 255 -16.33 7.53 22.61
CA VAL A 255 -16.54 8.98 22.80
C VAL A 255 -17.93 9.19 23.37
N GLY A 256 -18.01 9.30 24.69
CA GLY A 256 -19.26 9.57 25.40
C GLY A 256 -19.69 11.04 25.29
N THR A 257 -20.96 11.33 25.59
CA THR A 257 -21.51 12.69 25.57
C THR A 257 -20.76 13.66 26.50
N ASP A 258 -20.24 13.16 27.62
CA ASP A 258 -19.42 13.97 28.53
C ASP A 258 -18.12 14.41 27.83
N CYS A 259 -17.48 13.51 27.07
CA CYS A 259 -16.29 13.79 26.26
C CYS A 259 -16.59 14.78 25.14
N GLU A 260 -17.71 14.61 24.45
CA GLU A 260 -18.11 15.54 23.38
C GLU A 260 -18.24 16.96 23.90
N ASN A 261 -18.85 17.13 25.07
CA ASN A 261 -19.04 18.45 25.69
C ASN A 261 -17.72 19.03 26.24
N GLU A 262 -16.90 18.21 26.90
CA GLU A 262 -15.64 18.66 27.49
C GLU A 262 -14.63 19.11 26.43
N TYR A 263 -14.49 18.33 25.36
CA TYR A 263 -13.50 18.58 24.30
C TYR A 263 -14.08 19.30 23.07
N GLY A 264 -15.38 19.59 23.06
CA GLY A 264 -16.05 20.25 21.93
C GLY A 264 -16.01 19.41 20.64
N ILE A 265 -16.10 18.09 20.76
CA ILE A 265 -16.02 17.16 19.63
C ILE A 265 -17.27 17.30 18.77
N VAL A 266 -17.07 17.57 17.48
CA VAL A 266 -18.16 17.58 16.49
C VAL A 266 -18.30 16.18 15.93
N GLY A 267 -19.49 15.58 16.05
CA GLY A 267 -19.88 14.26 15.53
C GLY A 267 -19.97 14.17 14.01
N LYS A 268 -18.90 14.57 13.30
CA LYS A 268 -18.79 14.47 11.83
C LYS A 268 -17.35 14.16 11.41
N SER A 269 -17.20 13.43 10.31
CA SER A 269 -15.91 13.14 9.70
C SER A 269 -16.00 13.13 8.17
N TRP A 270 -14.91 13.49 7.48
CA TRP A 270 -14.77 13.33 6.04
C TRP A 270 -14.37 11.90 5.70
N ARG A 271 -15.13 11.28 4.80
CA ARG A 271 -14.95 9.88 4.40
C ARG A 271 -15.03 9.74 2.89
N ALA A 272 -14.19 8.87 2.34
CA ALA A 272 -14.29 8.47 0.95
C ALA A 272 -15.64 7.78 0.70
N ASN A 273 -16.21 7.97 -0.49
CA ASN A 273 -17.51 7.42 -0.86
C ASN A 273 -17.50 5.90 -1.03
N TRP A 274 -16.39 5.34 -1.50
CA TRP A 274 -16.17 3.89 -1.60
C TRP A 274 -14.74 3.54 -1.17
N VAL A 275 -14.56 2.29 -0.76
CA VAL A 275 -13.25 1.71 -0.43
C VAL A 275 -13.09 0.33 -1.06
N GLU A 276 -11.88 -0.02 -1.45
CA GLU A 276 -11.44 -1.40 -1.65
C GLU A 276 -10.74 -1.86 -0.38
N VAL A 277 -11.12 -3.04 0.09
CA VAL A 277 -10.57 -3.64 1.29
C VAL A 277 -10.09 -5.04 1.02
N GLU A 278 -9.01 -5.42 1.70
CA GLU A 278 -8.57 -6.79 1.85
C GLU A 278 -8.59 -7.19 3.31
N TYR A 279 -8.85 -8.47 3.59
CA TYR A 279 -8.94 -8.99 4.95
C TYR A 279 -8.97 -10.53 4.95
N TYR A 280 -8.83 -11.12 6.13
CA TYR A 280 -9.12 -12.52 6.40
C TYR A 280 -10.45 -12.68 7.13
N LEU A 281 -11.17 -13.75 6.80
CA LEU A 281 -12.34 -14.21 7.54
C LEU A 281 -11.93 -15.12 8.71
N PRO A 282 -12.81 -15.35 9.70
CA PRO A 282 -12.51 -16.24 10.83
C PRO A 282 -12.17 -17.70 10.45
N ASP A 283 -12.53 -18.14 9.23
CA ASP A 283 -12.15 -19.44 8.70
C ASP A 283 -10.78 -19.47 8.01
N GLY A 284 -10.05 -18.35 8.03
CA GLY A 284 -8.75 -18.17 7.41
C GLY A 284 -8.79 -17.79 5.92
N SER A 285 -9.98 -17.65 5.33
CA SER A 285 -10.11 -17.26 3.91
C SER A 285 -9.69 -15.81 3.70
N PHE A 286 -8.77 -15.57 2.75
CA PHE A 286 -8.45 -14.23 2.27
C PHE A 286 -9.50 -13.73 1.28
N VAL A 287 -9.92 -12.48 1.44
CA VAL A 287 -10.91 -11.82 0.59
C VAL A 287 -10.44 -10.41 0.26
N GLN A 288 -10.65 -10.02 -1.00
CA GLN A 288 -10.56 -8.64 -1.46
C GLN A 288 -11.89 -8.24 -2.10
N GLU A 289 -12.46 -7.10 -1.70
CA GLU A 289 -13.72 -6.61 -2.25
C GLU A 289 -13.79 -5.07 -2.32
N THR A 290 -14.59 -4.56 -3.25
CA THR A 290 -14.94 -3.14 -3.33
C THR A 290 -16.28 -2.88 -2.64
N ILE A 291 -16.27 -2.03 -1.62
CA ILE A 291 -17.46 -1.59 -0.90
C ILE A 291 -17.92 -0.25 -1.46
N THR A 292 -18.93 -0.30 -2.34
CA THR A 292 -19.51 0.90 -2.99
C THR A 292 -20.70 1.48 -2.24
N HIS A 293 -21.23 0.77 -1.25
CA HIS A 293 -22.30 1.29 -0.39
C HIS A 293 -21.74 2.28 0.62
N ALA A 294 -22.03 3.56 0.42
CA ALA A 294 -21.41 4.66 1.14
C ALA A 294 -21.44 4.54 2.68
N TYR A 295 -22.54 4.06 3.26
CA TYR A 295 -22.61 3.91 4.72
C TYR A 295 -21.78 2.73 5.23
N THR A 296 -21.72 1.62 4.50
CA THR A 296 -20.82 0.51 4.86
C THR A 296 -19.37 0.94 4.70
N ALA A 297 -19.04 1.63 3.59
CA ALA A 297 -17.69 2.16 3.35
C ALA A 297 -17.25 3.14 4.45
N HIS A 298 -18.17 3.96 4.97
CA HIS A 298 -17.93 4.81 6.15
C HIS A 298 -17.56 3.96 7.35
N ILE A 299 -18.39 2.97 7.73
CA ILE A 299 -18.13 2.14 8.90
C ILE A 299 -16.76 1.46 8.81
N PHE A 300 -16.40 0.89 7.65
CA PHE A 300 -15.05 0.33 7.46
C PHE A 300 -13.95 1.36 7.68
N GLN A 301 -14.05 2.55 7.10
CA GLN A 301 -13.06 3.60 7.32
C GLN A 301 -12.97 4.02 8.79
N HIS A 302 -14.10 4.04 9.51
CA HIS A 302 -14.12 4.33 10.95
C HIS A 302 -13.41 3.25 11.76
N GLU A 303 -13.77 1.98 11.55
CA GLU A 303 -13.18 0.89 12.34
C GLU A 303 -11.70 0.67 11.99
N LEU A 304 -11.29 0.86 10.74
CA LEU A 304 -9.89 0.75 10.33
C LEU A 304 -9.05 1.95 10.77
N ASP A 305 -9.65 3.12 11.00
CA ASP A 305 -8.96 4.25 11.64
C ASP A 305 -8.56 3.91 13.08
N HIS A 306 -9.43 3.24 13.84
CA HIS A 306 -9.10 2.79 15.21
C HIS A 306 -7.87 1.88 15.24
N LEU A 307 -7.70 1.03 14.22
CA LEU A 307 -6.51 0.18 14.10
C LEU A 307 -5.22 1.00 13.95
N ASN A 308 -5.32 2.23 13.46
CA ASN A 308 -4.20 3.14 13.27
C ASN A 308 -4.11 4.22 14.36
N GLY A 309 -4.90 4.12 15.43
CA GLY A 309 -4.95 5.12 16.50
C GLY A 309 -5.61 6.44 16.11
N ILE A 310 -6.37 6.45 15.01
CA ILE A 310 -7.06 7.62 14.47
C ILE A 310 -8.49 7.61 14.98
N MET A 311 -8.93 8.73 15.52
CA MET A 311 -10.30 8.95 15.96
C MET A 311 -11.05 9.72 14.87
N PHE A 312 -12.37 9.53 14.77
CA PHE A 312 -13.16 10.18 13.72
C PHE A 312 -13.02 11.72 13.69
N PHE A 313 -12.81 12.33 14.86
CA PHE A 313 -12.66 13.79 14.99
C PHE A 313 -11.30 14.30 14.52
N ASP A 314 -10.33 13.43 14.22
CA ASP A 314 -9.10 13.83 13.53
C ASP A 314 -9.34 14.05 12.01
N ARG A 315 -10.47 13.57 11.48
CA ARG A 315 -10.87 13.72 10.07
C ARG A 315 -11.90 14.82 9.85
N GLN A 316 -11.78 15.94 10.56
CA GLN A 316 -12.71 17.08 10.46
C GLN A 316 -12.39 18.05 9.32
N THR A 317 -11.18 17.99 8.77
CA THR A 317 -10.78 18.76 7.59
C THR A 317 -10.99 17.92 6.33
N GLU A 318 -11.43 18.59 5.25
CA GLU A 318 -11.52 17.96 3.94
C GLU A 318 -10.11 17.52 3.52
N PRO A 319 -9.91 16.27 3.06
CA PRO A 319 -8.62 15.82 2.56
C PRO A 319 -8.19 16.64 1.34
N ASP A 320 -6.89 16.93 1.23
CA ASP A 320 -6.33 17.52 0.02
C ASP A 320 -6.44 16.51 -1.14
N GLU A 321 -6.66 17.00 -2.37
CA GLU A 321 -6.56 16.15 -3.57
C GLU A 321 -5.08 15.81 -3.81
N ASP A 322 -4.66 14.58 -3.45
CA ASP A 322 -3.31 14.04 -3.68
C ASP A 322 -2.96 13.83 -5.17
#